data_AF-A0A0R2L3Q9-F1
#
_entry.id   AF-A0A0R2L3Q9-F1
#
_cell.length_a   1.000
_cell.length_b   1.000
_cell.length_c   1.000
_cell.angle_alpha   90.00
_cell.angle_beta   90.00
_cell.angle_gamma   90.00
#
_symmetry.space_group_name_H-M   'P 1'
#
loop_
_entity.id
_entity.type
_entity.pdbx_description
1 polymer ?
#
loop_
_entity_poly.entity_id
_entity_poly.type
_entity_poly.pdbx_seq_one_letter_code
_entity_poly.pdbx_strand_id
1 'polypeptide(L)'
;MTYYQEVFGADHLFRIPLTETAAKELDLIDTNLDDSTMHGGFEVMGMQILCSDDFMNQPQHATNIAIMLEFDANDSQDVANAQRFFDQVATSERVRVTAPYANAYFGGKRGEFTDDYGVNWIINCRPDGWEQTAPVVELQEETDTDQPTASV
;
A
#
# COMPACT_ATOMS: atom_id res chain seq x y z
N MET A 1 -1.47 -11.24 6.31
CA MET A 1 -2.53 -10.21 6.44
C MET A 1 -3.07 -10.05 7.86
N THR A 2 -3.09 -11.08 8.71
CA THR A 2 -3.55 -11.00 10.13
C THR A 2 -2.97 -9.81 10.90
N TYR A 3 -1.69 -9.49 10.68
CA TYR A 3 -1.04 -8.29 11.20
C TYR A 3 -1.85 -7.00 10.97
N TYR A 4 -2.33 -6.77 9.75
CA TYR A 4 -3.08 -5.55 9.43
C TYR A 4 -4.47 -5.55 10.09
N GLN A 5 -5.08 -6.71 10.28
CA GLN A 5 -6.31 -6.81 11.06
C GLN A 5 -6.08 -6.40 12.52
N GLU A 6 -5.00 -6.90 13.15
CA GLU A 6 -4.69 -6.65 14.56
C GLU A 6 -4.20 -5.23 14.82
N VAL A 7 -3.32 -4.70 13.96
CA VAL A 7 -2.65 -3.42 14.18
C VAL A 7 -3.41 -2.26 13.54
N PHE A 8 -3.89 -2.43 12.31
CA PHE A 8 -4.53 -1.37 11.52
C PHE A 8 -6.05 -1.42 11.67
N GLY A 9 -6.61 -2.44 12.33
CA GLY A 9 -8.05 -2.66 12.37
C GLY A 9 -8.63 -2.98 11.00
N ALA A 10 -7.81 -3.58 10.11
CA ALA A 10 -8.24 -3.93 8.76
C ALA A 10 -9.42 -4.92 8.78
N ASP A 11 -10.33 -4.76 7.84
CA ASP A 11 -11.48 -5.64 7.63
C ASP A 11 -11.58 -6.09 6.16
N HIS A 12 -12.67 -6.79 5.82
CA HIS A 12 -12.91 -7.36 4.48
C HIS A 12 -11.72 -8.16 3.91
N LEU A 13 -11.01 -8.89 4.77
CA LEU A 13 -9.87 -9.72 4.36
C LEU A 13 -10.32 -10.82 3.40
N PHE A 14 -9.61 -10.97 2.28
CA PHE A 14 -9.80 -12.08 1.37
C PHE A 14 -8.46 -12.61 0.86
N ARG A 15 -8.43 -13.89 0.50
CA ARG A 15 -7.24 -14.58 0.02
C ARG A 15 -7.63 -15.67 -0.98
N ILE A 16 -6.91 -15.70 -2.09
CA ILE A 16 -6.92 -16.76 -3.09
C ILE A 16 -5.53 -17.40 -3.09
N PRO A 17 -5.40 -18.67 -2.64
CA PRO A 17 -4.11 -19.36 -2.64
C PRO A 17 -3.66 -19.77 -4.05
N LEU A 18 -2.39 -20.17 -4.18
CA LEU A 18 -1.93 -20.87 -5.38
C LEU A 18 -2.69 -22.18 -5.54
N THR A 19 -2.99 -22.51 -6.80
CA THR A 19 -3.44 -23.85 -7.16
C THR A 19 -2.24 -24.75 -7.44
N GLU A 20 -2.41 -26.07 -7.31
CA GLU A 20 -1.36 -27.04 -7.69
C GLU A 20 -0.93 -26.86 -9.16
N THR A 21 -1.86 -26.54 -10.05
CA THR A 21 -1.57 -26.31 -11.47
C THR A 21 -0.69 -25.08 -11.65
N ALA A 22 -1.07 -23.95 -11.05
CA ALA A 22 -0.28 -22.72 -11.10
C ALA A 22 1.11 -22.90 -10.47
N ALA A 23 1.20 -23.62 -9.35
CA ALA A 23 2.48 -23.93 -8.72
C ALA A 23 3.41 -24.73 -9.65
N LYS A 24 2.88 -25.68 -10.43
CA LYS A 24 3.67 -26.42 -11.43
C LYS A 24 4.09 -25.54 -12.61
N GLU A 25 3.18 -24.73 -13.13
CA GLU A 25 3.45 -23.86 -14.28
C GLU A 25 4.47 -22.77 -13.98
N LEU A 26 4.50 -22.29 -12.73
CA LEU A 26 5.42 -21.25 -12.25
C LEU A 26 6.69 -21.81 -11.60
N ASP A 27 6.90 -23.13 -11.60
CA ASP A 27 8.02 -23.82 -10.95
C ASP A 27 8.15 -23.54 -9.43
N LEU A 28 7.00 -23.47 -8.76
CA LEU A 28 6.83 -23.20 -7.32
C LEU A 28 6.38 -24.43 -6.52
N ILE A 29 6.76 -25.63 -6.96
CA ILE A 29 6.22 -26.91 -6.47
C ILE A 29 6.43 -27.20 -4.97
N ASP A 30 7.41 -26.55 -4.33
CA ASP A 30 7.69 -26.68 -2.90
C ASP A 30 6.92 -25.68 -2.03
N THR A 31 6.07 -24.85 -2.63
CA THR A 31 5.27 -23.84 -1.91
C THR A 31 4.19 -24.50 -1.07
N ASN A 32 4.05 -24.08 0.19
CA ASN A 32 2.90 -24.43 1.00
C ASN A 32 1.63 -23.73 0.46
N LEU A 33 0.81 -24.44 -0.30
CA LEU A 33 -0.38 -23.89 -0.93
C LEU A 33 -1.37 -23.31 0.09
N ASP A 34 -1.52 -23.97 1.26
CA ASP A 34 -2.43 -23.53 2.32
C ASP A 34 -2.00 -22.22 2.99
N ASP A 35 -0.75 -21.82 2.82
CA ASP A 35 -0.19 -20.56 3.36
C ASP A 35 0.19 -19.53 2.27
N SER A 36 0.05 -19.89 0.99
CA SER A 36 0.35 -19.02 -0.16
C SER A 36 -0.74 -18.00 -0.52
N THR A 37 -0.40 -16.81 -1.00
CA THR A 37 -1.38 -15.83 -1.48
C THR A 37 -1.08 -15.43 -2.92
N MET A 38 -1.85 -15.93 -3.88
CA MET A 38 -1.78 -15.51 -5.28
C MET A 38 -2.43 -14.14 -5.50
N HIS A 39 -3.57 -13.94 -4.83
CA HIS A 39 -4.31 -12.69 -4.85
C HIS A 39 -5.04 -12.55 -3.52
N GLY A 40 -4.77 -11.48 -2.81
CA GLY A 40 -5.43 -11.16 -1.56
C GLY A 40 -5.59 -9.67 -1.41
N GLY A 41 -6.26 -9.30 -0.34
CA GLY A 41 -6.45 -7.92 0.01
C GLY A 41 -7.24 -7.77 1.28
N PHE A 42 -7.31 -6.53 1.72
CA PHE A 42 -8.02 -6.10 2.91
C PHE A 42 -8.38 -4.62 2.77
N GLU A 43 -9.29 -4.15 3.60
CA GLU A 43 -9.65 -2.74 3.67
C GLU A 43 -9.10 -2.12 4.96
N VAL A 44 -8.56 -0.90 4.86
CA VAL A 44 -8.18 -0.05 5.99
C VAL A 44 -8.89 1.27 5.82
N MET A 45 -9.71 1.66 6.80
CA MET A 45 -10.48 2.91 6.75
C MET A 45 -11.33 3.03 5.46
N GLY A 46 -11.90 1.91 4.99
CA GLY A 46 -12.69 1.84 3.76
C GLY A 46 -11.89 1.89 2.44
N MET A 47 -10.55 1.94 2.52
CA MET A 47 -9.66 1.91 1.35
C MET A 47 -9.13 0.50 1.13
N GLN A 48 -9.34 -0.05 -0.07
CA GLN A 48 -8.88 -1.39 -0.43
C GLN A 48 -7.39 -1.40 -0.75
N ILE A 49 -6.69 -2.39 -0.20
CA ILE A 49 -5.28 -2.67 -0.46
C ILE A 49 -5.18 -4.09 -0.97
N LEU A 50 -4.55 -4.26 -2.13
CA LEU A 50 -4.35 -5.55 -2.79
C LEU A 50 -2.90 -6.01 -2.61
N CYS A 51 -2.71 -7.29 -2.38
CA CYS A 51 -1.40 -7.90 -2.18
C CYS A 51 -1.34 -9.33 -2.73
N SER A 52 -0.12 -9.81 -2.97
CA SER A 52 0.23 -11.18 -3.31
C SER A 52 1.55 -11.50 -2.59
N ASP A 53 1.85 -12.77 -2.37
CA ASP A 53 3.21 -13.13 -1.98
C ASP A 53 4.15 -12.86 -3.17
N ASP A 54 5.39 -12.52 -2.85
CA ASP A 54 6.49 -12.50 -3.79
C ASP A 54 7.12 -13.90 -3.81
N PHE A 55 6.69 -14.73 -4.77
CA PHE A 55 7.13 -16.12 -4.84
C PHE A 55 8.55 -16.30 -5.37
N MET A 56 9.09 -15.30 -6.08
CA MET A 56 10.34 -15.45 -6.85
C MET A 56 11.51 -14.71 -6.21
N ASN A 57 11.25 -13.73 -5.35
CA ASN A 57 12.28 -13.03 -4.60
C ASN A 57 12.29 -13.46 -3.13
N GLN A 58 13.44 -13.28 -2.49
CA GLN A 58 13.44 -13.30 -1.02
C GLN A 58 12.62 -12.11 -0.51
N PRO A 59 11.93 -12.23 0.64
CA PRO A 59 11.21 -11.11 1.23
C PRO A 59 12.12 -9.88 1.32
N GLN A 60 11.82 -8.85 0.53
CA GLN A 60 12.47 -7.56 0.61
C GLN A 60 11.51 -6.58 1.29
N HIS A 61 12.07 -5.71 2.13
CA HIS A 61 11.31 -4.58 2.63
C HIS A 61 10.94 -3.66 1.47
N ALA A 62 9.68 -3.24 1.41
CA ALA A 62 9.24 -2.24 0.44
C ALA A 62 9.78 -0.86 0.85
N THR A 63 10.98 -0.49 0.39
CA THR A 63 11.62 0.76 0.84
C THR A 63 11.39 1.96 -0.09
N ASN A 64 10.96 1.72 -1.34
CA ASN A 64 10.97 2.76 -2.37
C ASN A 64 9.59 3.35 -2.68
N ILE A 65 8.53 2.75 -2.14
CA ILE A 65 7.15 3.20 -2.34
C ILE A 65 6.50 3.34 -0.96
N ALA A 66 5.95 4.51 -0.68
CA ALA A 66 5.12 4.74 0.49
C ALA A 66 3.65 4.66 0.10
N ILE A 67 2.81 4.12 1.00
CA ILE A 67 1.36 4.12 0.85
C ILE A 67 0.81 5.33 1.58
N MET A 68 0.10 6.20 0.87
CA MET A 68 -0.56 7.37 1.45
C MET A 68 -2.06 7.13 1.53
N LEU A 69 -2.60 7.21 2.75
CA LEU A 69 -4.03 7.24 2.99
C LEU A 69 -4.47 8.70 3.08
N GLU A 70 -5.33 9.10 2.16
CA GLU A 70 -5.83 10.46 2.03
C GLU A 70 -7.20 10.57 2.68
N PHE A 71 -7.37 11.55 3.57
CA PHE A 71 -8.60 11.83 4.29
C PHE A 71 -9.10 13.24 3.96
N ASP A 72 -10.42 13.42 3.92
CA ASP A 72 -11.04 14.69 3.61
C ASP A 72 -11.05 15.63 4.81
N ALA A 73 -10.27 16.71 4.74
CA ALA A 73 -10.26 17.71 5.81
C ALA A 73 -11.57 18.49 5.95
N ASN A 74 -12.45 18.42 4.96
CA ASN A 74 -13.76 19.07 5.01
C ASN A 74 -14.82 18.21 5.69
N ASP A 75 -14.52 16.93 5.92
CA ASP A 75 -15.33 16.04 6.73
C ASP A 75 -14.72 15.91 8.14
N SER A 76 -15.35 16.57 9.10
CA SER A 76 -14.94 16.50 10.51
C SER A 76 -14.90 15.08 11.08
N GLN A 77 -15.74 14.17 10.57
CA GLN A 77 -15.73 12.77 10.96
C GLN A 77 -14.50 12.06 10.39
N ASP A 78 -14.13 12.37 9.14
CA ASP A 78 -12.98 11.77 8.48
C ASP A 78 -11.66 12.25 9.10
N VAL A 79 -11.56 13.53 9.47
CA VAL A 79 -10.44 14.07 10.26
C VAL A 79 -10.31 13.36 11.61
N ALA A 80 -11.43 13.14 12.31
CA ALA A 80 -11.44 12.44 13.59
C ALA A 80 -11.05 10.96 13.43
N ASN A 81 -11.46 10.34 12.33
CA ASN A 81 -11.13 8.97 11.97
C ASN A 81 -9.63 8.82 11.66
N ALA A 82 -9.03 9.73 10.89
CA ALA A 82 -7.61 9.75 10.59
C ALA A 82 -6.75 9.86 11.87
N GLN A 83 -7.13 10.75 12.79
CA GLN A 83 -6.46 10.89 14.09
C GLN A 83 -6.54 9.60 14.90
N ARG A 84 -7.74 9.03 15.03
CA ARG A 84 -7.97 7.82 15.83
C ARG A 84 -7.22 6.62 15.26
N PHE A 85 -7.21 6.48 13.94
CA PHE A 85 -6.44 5.46 13.23
C PHE A 85 -4.94 5.62 13.49
N PHE A 86 -4.39 6.82 13.33
CA PHE A 86 -2.97 7.07 13.60
C PHE A 86 -2.61 6.75 15.05
N ASP A 87 -3.41 7.20 16.02
CA ASP A 87 -3.16 6.95 17.45
C ASP A 87 -3.21 5.45 17.79
N GLN A 88 -4.17 4.72 17.22
CA GLN A 88 -4.26 3.27 17.37
C GLN A 88 -2.99 2.59 16.86
N VAL A 89 -2.57 2.88 15.63
CA VAL A 89 -1.40 2.25 15.03
C VAL A 89 -0.13 2.62 15.80
N ALA A 90 0.02 3.90 16.18
CA ALA A 90 1.18 4.39 16.93
C ALA A 90 1.29 3.79 18.34
N THR A 91 0.18 3.42 18.97
CA THR A 91 0.15 2.79 20.31
C THR A 91 0.24 1.27 20.29
N SER A 92 0.25 0.64 19.12
CA SER A 92 0.35 -0.82 18.97
C SER A 92 1.70 -1.41 19.39
N GLU A 93 2.75 -0.59 19.52
CA GLU A 93 4.16 -1.01 19.68
C GLU A 93 4.71 -1.86 18.51
N ARG A 94 3.95 -2.00 17.42
CA ARG A 94 4.29 -2.79 16.22
C ARG A 94 4.71 -1.93 15.02
N VAL A 95 4.81 -0.62 15.21
CA VAL A 95 5.26 0.32 14.19
C VAL A 95 6.33 1.24 14.74
N ARG A 96 7.15 1.78 13.84
CA ARG A 96 8.07 2.87 14.14
C ARG A 96 7.51 4.17 13.57
N VAL A 97 7.00 5.04 14.45
CA VAL A 97 6.58 6.40 14.06
C VAL A 97 7.79 7.20 13.58
N THR A 98 7.76 7.65 12.32
CA THR A 98 8.81 8.47 11.69
C THR A 98 8.49 9.96 11.75
N ALA A 99 7.21 10.31 11.71
CA ALA A 99 6.72 11.66 11.96
C ALA A 99 5.39 11.60 12.73
N PRO A 100 5.25 12.31 13.87
CA PRO A 100 3.98 12.34 14.59
C PRO A 100 2.89 12.99 13.75
N TYR A 101 1.64 12.56 13.93
CA TYR A 101 0.50 13.15 13.23
C TYR A 101 0.21 14.56 13.75
N ALA A 102 0.64 15.57 12.99
CA ALA A 102 0.62 16.97 13.38
C ALA A 102 0.26 17.87 12.19
N ASN A 103 0.12 19.17 12.44
CA ASN A 103 -0.16 20.14 11.36
C ASN A 103 0.99 20.15 10.35
N ALA A 104 0.66 19.97 9.07
CA ALA A 104 1.64 20.02 8.00
C ALA A 104 1.98 21.47 7.62
N TYR A 105 3.20 21.69 7.12
CA TYR A 105 3.67 23.03 6.74
C TYR A 105 2.79 23.70 5.68
N PHE A 106 2.23 22.92 4.75
CA PHE A 106 1.36 23.38 3.66
C PHE A 106 -0.12 23.40 4.05
N GLY A 107 -0.45 23.27 5.34
CA GLY A 107 -1.83 23.17 5.84
C GLY A 107 -2.32 21.73 5.95
N GLY A 108 -3.43 21.53 6.67
CA GLY A 108 -3.93 20.19 6.99
C GLY A 108 -3.08 19.47 8.05
N LYS A 109 -3.14 18.13 8.07
CA LYS A 109 -2.38 17.29 9.01
C LYS A 109 -1.68 16.15 8.30
N ARG A 110 -0.51 15.78 8.79
CA ARG A 110 0.31 14.71 8.25
C ARG A 110 1.03 13.96 9.36
N GLY A 111 1.18 12.66 9.18
CA GLY A 111 1.96 11.79 10.06
C GLY A 111 2.45 10.59 9.27
N GLU A 112 3.55 10.00 9.74
CA GLU A 112 4.23 8.92 9.03
C GLU A 112 4.71 7.86 10.02
N PHE A 113 4.64 6.60 9.60
CA PHE A 113 5.18 5.47 10.34
C PHE A 113 5.61 4.35 9.39
N THR A 114 6.53 3.52 9.84
CA THR A 114 6.95 2.29 9.15
C THR A 114 6.43 1.08 9.91
N ASP A 115 5.81 0.12 9.21
CA ASP A 115 5.29 -1.11 9.82
C ASP A 115 6.33 -2.24 9.92
N ASP A 116 5.95 -3.37 10.53
CA ASP A 116 6.82 -4.55 10.69
C ASP A 116 7.30 -5.16 9.35
N TYR A 117 6.55 -4.94 8.26
CA TYR A 117 6.94 -5.40 6.92
C TYR A 117 7.87 -4.40 6.20
N GLY A 118 8.13 -3.25 6.82
CA GLY A 118 8.97 -2.19 6.28
C GLY A 118 8.25 -1.24 5.33
N VAL A 119 6.92 -1.34 5.19
CA VAL A 119 6.13 -0.42 4.37
C VAL A 119 6.05 0.93 5.09
N ASN A 120 6.36 2.01 4.36
CA ASN A 120 6.17 3.35 4.87
C ASN A 120 4.75 3.83 4.60
N TRP A 121 4.05 4.26 5.64
CA TRP A 121 2.68 4.74 5.57
C TRP A 121 2.63 6.24 5.87
N ILE A 122 1.84 6.96 5.08
CA ILE A 122 1.61 8.39 5.24
C ILE A 122 0.11 8.58 5.48
N ILE A 123 -0.23 9.18 6.61
CA ILE A 123 -1.61 9.58 6.93
C ILE A 123 -1.72 11.06 6.65
N ASN A 124 -2.52 11.42 5.66
CA ASN A 124 -2.61 12.77 5.15
C ASN A 124 -4.05 13.27 5.17
N CYS A 125 -4.28 14.39 5.85
CA CYS A 125 -5.43 15.25 5.64
C CYS A 125 -4.94 16.48 4.87
N ARG A 126 -5.31 16.61 3.60
CA ARG A 126 -5.07 17.82 2.81
C ARG A 126 -5.68 19.07 3.45
N PRO A 127 -5.24 20.28 3.09
CA PRO A 127 -5.94 21.51 3.48
C PRO A 127 -7.37 21.59 2.91
N ASP A 128 -8.27 22.29 3.60
CA ASP A 128 -9.57 22.70 3.05
C ASP A 128 -9.37 23.51 1.76
N GLY A 129 -10.18 23.23 0.75
CA GLY A 129 -10.15 23.88 -0.55
C GLY A 129 -8.96 23.50 -1.43
N TRP A 130 -8.17 22.49 -1.03
CA TRP A 130 -7.10 21.97 -1.88
C TRP A 130 -7.68 21.22 -3.08
N GLU A 131 -7.31 21.68 -4.27
CA GLU A 131 -7.59 20.99 -5.54
C GLU A 131 -6.28 20.45 -6.13
N GLN A 132 -6.33 19.22 -6.67
CA GLN A 132 -5.20 18.68 -7.41
C GLN A 132 -5.06 19.45 -8.72
N THR A 133 -4.08 20.35 -8.77
CA THR A 133 -3.77 21.20 -9.92
C THR A 133 -2.47 20.80 -10.63
N ALA A 134 -1.78 19.76 -10.13
CA ALA A 134 -0.60 19.24 -10.78
C ALA A 134 -0.96 18.68 -12.18
N PRO A 135 -0.11 18.92 -13.19
CA PRO A 135 -0.33 18.36 -14.51
C PRO A 135 -0.32 16.83 -14.46
N VAL A 136 -1.26 16.21 -15.17
CA VAL A 136 -1.21 14.76 -15.43
C VAL A 136 0.07 14.47 -16.19
N VAL A 137 0.87 13.54 -15.67
CA VAL A 137 2.07 13.07 -16.36
C VAL A 137 1.63 12.10 -17.45
N GLU A 138 1.50 12.59 -18.67
CA GLU A 138 1.36 11.75 -19.87
C GLU A 138 2.71 11.06 -20.11
N LEU A 139 2.76 9.73 -19.96
CA LEU A 139 3.96 8.97 -20.31
C LEU A 139 4.12 8.99 -21.82
N GLN A 140 5.28 9.46 -22.31
CA GLN A 140 5.61 9.32 -23.72
C GLN A 140 5.84 7.82 -24.00
N GLU A 141 5.02 7.23 -24.88
CA GLU A 141 5.31 5.92 -25.43
C GLU A 141 6.66 6.01 -26.17
N GLU A 142 7.68 5.31 -25.67
CA GLU A 142 8.90 5.10 -26.44
C GLU A 142 8.50 4.25 -27.66
N THR A 143 8.44 4.88 -28.84
CA THR A 143 8.29 4.14 -30.09
C THR A 143 9.57 3.35 -30.32
N ASP A 144 9.47 2.03 -30.14
CA ASP A 144 10.51 1.06 -30.45
C ASP A 144 10.80 1.10 -31.97
N THR A 145 11.71 1.98 -32.38
CA THR A 145 12.26 2.00 -33.74
C THR A 145 13.58 1.25 -33.76
N ASP A 146 13.54 -0.06 -33.53
CA ASP A 146 14.64 -0.93 -33.98
C ASP A 146 14.09 -2.26 -34.52
N GLN A 147 13.39 -2.18 -35.67
CA GLN A 147 13.29 -3.34 -36.55
C GLN A 147 14.53 -3.41 -37.44
N PRO A 148 15.32 -4.50 -37.41
CA PRO A 148 16.43 -4.67 -38.31
C PRO A 148 15.90 -4.84 -39.74
N THR A 149 16.40 -4.03 -40.66
CA THR A 149 16.15 -4.16 -42.09
C THR A 149 16.74 -5.49 -42.59
N ALA A 150 15.86 -6.47 -42.82
CA ALA A 150 16.22 -7.64 -43.60
C ALA A 150 16.55 -7.19 -45.03
N SER A 151 17.85 -7.20 -45.37
CA SER A 151 18.31 -7.04 -46.75
C SER A 151 18.33 -8.41 -47.43
N VAL A 152 17.62 -8.51 -48.55
CA VAL A 152 17.57 -9.64 -49.50
C VAL A 152 18.82 -9.67 -50.35
#